data_AF-A0A2G2E175-F1
#
_entry.id   AF-A0A2G2E175-F1
#
_cell.length_a   1.000
_cell.length_b   1.000
_cell.length_c   1.000
_cell.angle_alpha   90.00
_cell.angle_beta   90.00
_cell.angle_gamma   90.00
#
_symmetry.space_group_name_H-M   'P 1'
#
loop_
_entity.id
_entity.type
_entity.pdbx_description
1 polymer ?
#
loop_
_entity_poly.entity_id
_entity_poly.type
_entity_poly.pdbx_seq_one_letter_code
_entity_poly.pdbx_strand_id
1 'polypeptide(L)'
;MIPFRLLLPGFTWVLLMALIFYTPISDRSLVYFGCVPARSFVHLFMFMVFTHLWLGIGKKQLKFEAIRERAFPIVFAAAILLAVLSEVSLYAFGYLPWFNGWNLLLDLIGATLGMGTFYLLYRSCY
;
A
#
# COMPACT_ATOMS: atom_id res chain seq x y z
N MET A 1 -20.73 0.34 14.93
CA MET A 1 -20.64 0.77 13.52
C MET A 1 -19.27 1.37 13.27
N ILE A 2 -18.50 0.83 12.32
CA ILE A 2 -17.22 1.41 11.92
C ILE A 2 -17.54 2.71 11.16
N PRO A 3 -16.96 3.86 11.53
CA PRO A 3 -17.25 5.12 10.85
C PRO A 3 -16.74 5.04 9.41
N PHE A 4 -17.57 5.44 8.44
CA PHE A 4 -17.24 5.42 7.00
C PHE A 4 -15.92 6.13 6.67
N ARG A 5 -15.57 7.17 7.45
CA ARG A 5 -14.29 7.90 7.38
C ARG A 5 -13.06 7.02 7.59
N LEU A 6 -13.20 5.87 8.25
CA LEU A 6 -12.13 4.91 8.48
C LEU A 6 -11.84 4.03 7.26
N LEU A 7 -12.89 3.75 6.48
CA LEU A 7 -12.82 2.92 5.28
C LEU A 7 -12.38 3.74 4.07
N LEU A 8 -12.61 5.06 4.09
CA LEU A 8 -12.28 5.96 3.00
C LEU A 8 -10.81 5.87 2.53
N PRO A 9 -9.77 5.96 3.38
CA PRO A 9 -8.39 5.81 2.92
C PRO A 9 -8.12 4.43 2.30
N GLY A 10 -8.66 3.36 2.87
CA GLY A 10 -8.54 2.01 2.31
C GLY A 10 -9.24 1.87 0.96
N PHE A 11 -10.44 2.44 0.81
CA PHE A 11 -11.19 2.43 -0.43
C PHE A 11 -10.51 3.29 -1.51
N THR A 12 -10.02 4.48 -1.15
CA THR A 12 -9.22 5.33 -2.04
C THR A 12 -7.94 4.63 -2.46
N TRP A 13 -7.28 3.92 -1.54
CA TRP A 13 -6.08 3.14 -1.85
C TRP A 13 -6.38 2.03 -2.86
N VAL A 14 -7.41 1.21 -2.62
CA VAL A 14 -7.85 0.15 -3.53
C VAL A 14 -8.20 0.72 -4.90
N LEU A 15 -8.90 1.85 -4.96
CA LEU A 15 -9.30 2.48 -6.22
C LEU A 15 -8.09 3.02 -7.00
N LEU A 16 -7.14 3.67 -6.34
CA LEU A 16 -5.91 4.13 -7.02
C LEU A 16 -5.03 2.97 -7.47
N MET A 17 -4.95 1.92 -6.67
CA MET A 17 -4.27 0.68 -7.06
C MET A 17 -4.93 0.07 -8.29
N ALA A 18 -6.25 -0.04 -8.31
CA ALA A 18 -6.99 -0.50 -9.49
C ALA A 18 -6.69 0.35 -10.73
N LEU A 19 -6.68 1.68 -10.62
CA LEU A 19 -6.32 2.56 -11.74
C LEU A 19 -4.88 2.32 -12.24
N ILE A 20 -3.92 2.13 -11.34
CA ILE A 20 -2.53 1.78 -11.70
C ILE A 20 -2.45 0.37 -12.33
N PHE A 21 -3.39 -0.52 -12.05
CA PHE A 21 -3.48 -1.83 -12.69
C PHE A 21 -4.09 -1.79 -14.08
N TYR A 22 -5.11 -0.96 -14.27
CA TYR A 22 -5.79 -0.80 -15.56
C TYR A 22 -5.07 0.13 -16.54
N THR A 23 -4.04 0.86 -16.09
CA THR A 23 -3.22 1.65 -17.02
C THR A 23 -2.42 0.71 -17.94
N PRO A 24 -2.59 0.83 -19.27
CA PRO A 24 -1.94 -0.07 -20.21
C PRO A 24 -0.42 0.06 -20.09
N ILE A 25 0.24 -1.08 -19.91
CA ILE A 25 1.70 -1.17 -19.84
C ILE A 25 2.21 -1.14 -21.29
N SER A 26 2.93 -0.09 -21.68
CA SER A 26 3.62 -0.11 -22.97
C SER A 26 4.76 -1.13 -22.93
N ASP A 27 4.98 -1.87 -24.01
CA ASP A 27 6.01 -2.93 -24.14
C ASP A 27 7.45 -2.51 -23.78
N ARG A 28 7.71 -1.20 -23.70
CA ARG A 28 8.99 -0.63 -23.23
C ARG A 28 8.85 -0.04 -21.83
N SER A 29 8.50 -0.87 -20.84
CA SER A 29 8.55 -0.42 -19.46
C SER A 29 9.99 -0.03 -19.10
N LEU A 30 10.22 1.21 -18.69
CA LEU A 30 11.53 1.67 -18.21
C LEU A 30 11.98 0.79 -17.05
N VAL A 31 13.19 0.21 -17.18
CA VAL A 31 13.82 -0.57 -16.13
C VAL A 31 14.94 0.26 -15.52
N TYR A 32 14.85 0.53 -14.23
CA TYR A 32 15.90 1.19 -13.46
C TYR A 32 16.86 0.14 -12.89
N PHE A 33 18.14 0.53 -12.76
CA PHE A 33 19.21 -0.33 -12.22
C PHE A 33 19.36 -1.69 -12.94
N GLY A 34 18.88 -1.78 -14.19
CA GLY A 34 18.94 -2.98 -15.01
C GLY A 34 17.97 -4.12 -14.64
N CYS A 35 17.24 -4.01 -13.52
CA CYS A 35 16.35 -5.09 -13.06
C CYS A 35 15.02 -4.65 -12.43
N VAL A 36 14.84 -3.37 -12.06
CA VAL A 36 13.64 -2.91 -11.35
C VAL A 36 12.72 -2.12 -12.29
N PRO A 37 11.50 -2.60 -12.58
CA PRO A 37 10.55 -1.84 -13.39
C PRO A 37 10.17 -0.51 -12.73
N ALA A 38 10.04 0.55 -13.54
CA ALA A 38 9.59 1.88 -13.09
C ALA A 38 8.28 1.83 -12.28
N ARG A 39 7.39 0.91 -12.67
CA ARG A 39 6.11 0.66 -11.99
C ARG A 39 6.30 0.29 -10.51
N SER A 40 7.31 -0.50 -10.19
CA SER A 40 7.58 -0.97 -8.83
C SER A 40 7.92 0.20 -7.89
N PHE A 41 8.45 1.31 -8.42
CA PHE A 41 8.65 2.54 -7.64
C PHE A 41 7.35 3.32 -7.39
N VAL A 42 6.40 3.31 -8.34
CA VAL A 42 5.09 3.93 -8.12
C VAL A 42 4.35 3.21 -7.00
N HIS A 43 4.42 1.88 -7.03
CA HIS A 43 3.99 0.95 -5.99
C HIS A 43 4.59 1.30 -4.62
N LEU A 44 5.92 1.39 -4.53
CA LEU A 44 6.64 1.85 -3.33
C LEU A 44 6.05 3.13 -2.71
N PHE A 45 5.95 4.20 -3.50
CA PHE A 45 5.48 5.49 -2.99
C PHE A 45 4.00 5.47 -2.60
N MET A 46 3.16 4.77 -3.36
CA MET A 46 1.76 4.62 -3.01
C MET A 46 1.59 3.87 -1.69
N PHE A 47 2.25 2.72 -1.53
CA PHE A 47 2.20 1.94 -0.30
C PHE A 47 2.71 2.74 0.89
N MET A 48 3.77 3.53 0.72
CA MET A 48 4.27 4.45 1.74
C MET A 48 3.25 5.49 2.17
N VAL A 49 2.70 6.26 1.22
CA VAL A 49 1.75 7.34 1.53
C VAL A 49 0.46 6.80 2.14
N PHE A 50 -0.11 5.74 1.56
CA PHE A 50 -1.38 5.20 2.05
C PHE A 50 -1.25 4.53 3.41
N THR A 51 -0.18 3.79 3.65
CA THR A 51 0.08 3.20 4.96
C THR A 51 0.23 4.30 6.01
N HIS A 52 0.96 5.37 5.70
CA HIS A 52 1.11 6.53 6.60
C HIS A 52 -0.22 7.21 6.92
N LEU A 53 -1.01 7.54 5.88
CA LEU A 53 -2.31 8.21 6.04
C LEU A 53 -3.31 7.32 6.79
N TRP A 54 -3.35 6.03 6.49
CA TRP A 54 -4.29 5.11 7.12
C TRP A 54 -3.97 4.89 8.59
N LEU A 55 -2.68 4.80 8.96
CA LEU A 55 -2.27 4.81 10.36
C LEU A 55 -2.69 6.10 11.07
N GLY A 56 -2.51 7.26 10.44
CA GLY A 56 -2.97 8.53 11.00
C GLY A 56 -4.46 8.57 11.28
N ILE A 57 -5.28 8.02 10.39
CA ILE A 57 -6.73 7.93 10.57
C ILE A 57 -7.09 6.91 11.65
N GLY A 58 -6.43 5.75 11.67
CA GLY A 58 -6.64 4.69 12.65
C GLY A 58 -6.28 5.12 14.07
N LYS A 59 -5.15 5.82 14.25
CA LYS A 59 -4.69 6.33 15.55
C LYS A 59 -5.49 7.52 16.06
N LYS A 60 -6.10 8.32 15.18
CA LYS A 60 -7.03 9.41 15.55
C LYS A 60 -8.40 8.94 16.04
N GLN A 61 -8.69 7.63 16.06
CA GLN A 61 -9.97 7.11 16.55
C GLN A 61 -10.03 7.06 18.08
N LEU A 62 -10.40 8.17 18.72
CA LEU A 62 -10.56 8.24 20.18
C LEU A 62 -11.74 7.42 20.71
N LYS A 63 -12.75 7.13 19.88
CA LYS A 63 -13.95 6.37 20.29
C LYS A 63 -13.79 4.85 20.17
N PHE A 64 -12.77 4.36 19.47
CA PHE A 64 -12.59 2.93 19.17
C PHE A 64 -11.19 2.50 19.59
N GLU A 65 -10.98 2.31 20.90
CA GLU A 65 -9.66 1.99 21.46
C GLU A 65 -9.04 0.72 20.88
N ALA A 66 -9.84 -0.33 20.68
CA ALA A 66 -9.36 -1.58 20.08
C ALA A 66 -8.77 -1.39 18.67
N ILE A 67 -9.35 -0.49 17.86
CA ILE A 67 -8.83 -0.16 16.52
C ILE A 67 -7.57 0.69 16.65
N ARG A 68 -7.56 1.65 17.58
CA ARG A 68 -6.41 2.54 17.82
C ARG A 68 -5.18 1.76 18.27
N GLU A 69 -5.33 0.84 19.21
CA GLU A 69 -4.22 0.02 19.72
C GLU A 69 -3.68 -0.92 18.64
N ARG A 70 -4.58 -1.52 17.85
CA ARG A 70 -4.25 -2.48 16.79
C ARG A 70 -4.05 -1.84 15.42
N ALA A 71 -3.99 -0.50 15.31
CA ALA A 71 -3.90 0.19 14.02
C ALA A 71 -2.68 -0.26 13.20
N PHE A 72 -1.52 -0.42 13.84
CA PHE A 72 -0.30 -0.92 13.19
C PHE A 72 -0.48 -2.30 12.54
N PRO A 73 -0.81 -3.36 13.30
CA PRO A 73 -0.98 -4.69 12.71
C PRO A 73 -2.14 -4.75 11.70
N ILE A 74 -3.24 -4.00 11.91
CA ILE A 74 -4.36 -3.95 10.97
C ILE A 74 -3.91 -3.38 9.63
N VAL A 75 -3.28 -2.20 9.63
CA VAL A 75 -2.83 -1.55 8.40
C VAL A 75 -1.74 -2.39 7.72
N PHE A 76 -0.85 -3.04 8.48
CA PHE A 76 0.20 -3.87 7.91
C PHE A 76 -0.37 -5.13 7.23
N ALA A 77 -1.28 -5.82 7.89
CA ALA A 77 -1.97 -6.98 7.33
C ALA A 77 -2.75 -6.60 6.06
N ALA A 78 -3.41 -5.44 6.08
CA ALA A 78 -4.12 -4.94 4.91
C ALA A 78 -3.17 -4.58 3.76
N ALA A 79 -2.01 -3.99 4.06
CA ALA A 79 -0.97 -3.72 3.06
C ALA A 79 -0.47 -5.02 2.42
N ILE A 80 -0.12 -6.03 3.23
CA ILE A 80 0.31 -7.33 2.72
C ILE A 80 -0.76 -7.94 1.82
N LEU A 81 -2.01 -7.97 2.29
CA LEU A 81 -3.13 -8.52 1.53
C LEU A 81 -3.28 -7.79 0.18
N LEU A 82 -3.20 -6.46 0.17
CA LEU A 82 -3.33 -5.66 -1.04
C LEU A 82 -2.16 -5.90 -2.00
N ALA A 83 -0.94 -5.99 -1.49
CA ALA A 83 0.26 -6.28 -2.29
C ALA A 83 0.15 -7.65 -2.97
N VAL A 84 -0.27 -8.68 -2.22
CA VAL A 84 -0.49 -10.02 -2.80
C VAL A 84 -1.63 -10.01 -3.83
N LEU A 85 -2.77 -9.39 -3.50
CA LEU A 85 -3.90 -9.31 -4.42
C LEU A 85 -3.54 -8.56 -5.71
N SER A 86 -2.72 -7.51 -5.60
CA SER A 86 -2.26 -6.76 -6.76
C SER A 86 -1.45 -7.63 -7.73
N GLU A 87 -0.46 -8.35 -7.22
CA GLU A 87 0.43 -9.16 -8.05
C GLU A 87 -0.33 -10.35 -8.65
N VAL A 88 -1.22 -10.98 -7.86
CA VAL A 88 -2.12 -12.04 -8.36
C VAL A 88 -3.03 -11.51 -9.46
N SER A 89 -3.60 -10.31 -9.31
CA SER A 89 -4.46 -9.73 -10.34
C SER A 89 -3.69 -9.48 -11.64
N LEU A 90 -2.46 -8.96 -11.55
CA LEU A 90 -1.63 -8.68 -12.73
C LEU A 90 -1.24 -9.93 -13.49
N TYR A 91 -0.93 -10.99 -12.76
CA TYR A 91 -0.68 -12.30 -13.33
C TYR A 91 -1.95 -12.87 -13.99
N ALA A 92 -3.10 -12.81 -13.31
CA ALA A 92 -4.37 -13.34 -13.82
C ALA A 92 -4.86 -12.62 -15.09
N PHE A 93 -4.61 -11.31 -15.22
CA PHE A 93 -4.96 -10.53 -16.40
C PHE A 93 -3.93 -10.62 -17.54
N GLY A 94 -2.84 -11.37 -17.37
CA GLY A 94 -1.83 -11.58 -18.40
C GLY A 94 -0.93 -10.37 -18.67
N TYR A 95 -0.93 -9.37 -17.79
CA TYR A 95 -0.08 -8.17 -17.92
C TYR A 95 1.38 -8.44 -17.55
N LEU A 96 1.67 -9.53 -16.86
CA LEU A 96 3.02 -9.95 -16.50
C LEU A 96 3.28 -11.38 -16.98
N PRO A 97 4.40 -11.64 -17.68
CA PRO A 97 4.76 -12.98 -18.15
C PRO A 97 5.13 -13.93 -17.01
N TRP A 98 5.49 -13.39 -15.84
CA TRP A 98 5.85 -14.12 -14.63
C TRP A 98 5.52 -13.30 -13.39
N PHE A 99 5.48 -13.95 -12.22
CA PHE A 99 5.35 -13.27 -10.94
C PHE A 99 6.55 -12.34 -10.70
N ASN A 100 6.31 -11.03 -10.70
CA ASN A 100 7.34 -10.03 -10.51
C ASN A 100 7.53 -9.73 -9.02
N GLY A 101 8.46 -10.47 -8.40
CA GLY A 101 8.81 -10.28 -6.99
C GLY A 101 9.25 -8.86 -6.62
N TRP A 102 9.68 -8.03 -7.59
CA TRP A 102 10.06 -6.64 -7.32
C TRP A 102 8.89 -5.74 -6.91
N ASN A 103 7.70 -5.95 -7.47
CA ASN A 103 6.51 -5.18 -7.07
C ASN A 103 6.19 -5.49 -5.61
N LEU A 104 6.04 -6.78 -5.29
CA LEU A 104 5.75 -7.23 -3.94
C LEU A 104 6.81 -6.76 -2.93
N LEU A 105 8.09 -6.85 -3.28
CA LEU A 105 9.17 -6.37 -2.42
C LEU A 105 9.07 -4.86 -2.17
N LEU A 106 8.89 -4.06 -3.22
CA LEU A 106 8.79 -2.61 -3.09
C LEU A 106 7.49 -2.16 -2.41
N ASP A 107 6.39 -2.91 -2.54
CA ASP A 107 5.16 -2.67 -1.77
C ASP A 107 5.39 -2.86 -0.26
N LEU A 108 6.08 -3.93 0.13
CA LEU A 108 6.42 -4.21 1.53
C LEU A 108 7.39 -3.16 2.09
N ILE A 109 8.40 -2.76 1.30
CA ILE A 109 9.30 -1.67 1.68
C ILE A 109 8.50 -0.36 1.81
N GLY A 110 7.59 -0.08 0.88
CA GLY A 110 6.74 1.10 0.91
C GLY A 110 5.89 1.14 2.17
N ALA A 111 5.20 0.05 2.48
CA ALA A 111 4.38 -0.08 3.67
C ALA A 111 5.21 0.15 4.94
N THR A 112 6.35 -0.53 5.08
CA THR A 112 7.23 -0.39 6.24
C THR A 112 7.80 1.02 6.40
N LEU A 113 8.19 1.69 5.30
CA LEU A 113 8.58 3.12 5.32
C LEU A 113 7.42 4.04 5.71
N GLY A 114 6.21 3.78 5.22
CA GLY A 114 5.01 4.50 5.62
C GLY A 114 4.73 4.39 7.12
N MET A 115 4.90 3.19 7.68
CA MET A 115 4.80 2.95 9.12
C MET A 115 5.92 3.63 9.91
N GLY A 116 7.16 3.51 9.44
CA GLY A 116 8.33 4.11 10.07
C GLY A 116 8.23 5.64 10.12
N THR A 117 7.85 6.28 9.00
CA THR A 117 7.62 7.72 8.95
C THR A 117 6.49 8.15 9.87
N PHE A 118 5.40 7.38 9.96
CA PHE A 118 4.31 7.67 10.89
C PHE A 118 4.79 7.55 12.35
N TYR A 119 5.50 6.48 12.67
CA TYR A 119 6.06 6.26 13.99
C TYR A 119 7.00 7.39 14.40
N LEU A 120 7.92 7.81 13.52
CA LEU A 120 8.87 8.89 13.80
C LEU A 120 8.18 10.25 14.01
N LEU A 121 7.20 10.60 13.15
CA LEU A 121 6.53 11.90 13.21
C LEU A 121 5.55 12.02 14.38
N TYR A 122 4.92 10.91 14.78
CA TYR A 122 3.84 10.94 15.77
C TYR A 122 4.17 10.22 17.08
N ARG A 123 5.44 9.85 17.32
CA ARG A 123 5.91 9.18 18.55
C ARG A 123 5.50 9.91 19.83
N SER A 124 5.41 11.23 19.79
CA SER A 124 5.04 12.06 20.95
C SER A 124 3.53 12.27 21.09
N CYS A 125 2.74 11.86 20.11
CA CYS A 125 1.29 12.05 20.07
C CYS A 125 0.50 10.76 20.33
N TYR A 126 1.11 9.58 20.09
CA TYR A 126 0.50 8.25 20.20
C TYR A 126 1.50 7.23 20.71
#